data_AF-A0A958U5U5-F1
#
_entry.id   AF-A0A958U5U5-F1
#
_cell.length_a   1.000
_cell.length_b   1.000
_cell.length_c   1.000
_cell.angle_alpha   90.00
_cell.angle_beta   90.00
_cell.angle_gamma   90.00
#
_symmetry.space_group_name_H-M   'P 1'
#
loop_
_entity.id
_entity.type
_entity.pdbx_description
1 polymer ?
#
loop_
_entity_poly.entity_id
_entity_poly.type
_entity_poly.pdbx_seq_one_letter_code
_entity_poly.pdbx_strand_id
1 'polypeptide(L)'
;MSAIQRDMSLTGQPPKSLNTLQKAATFWGVFGLAILLLAAFNLNFPHKGLWLAISLISITGGILLFAKGTYAQKSKGIKNDGVWFTSISSRGFWSWVAGI
;
A
#
# COMPACT_ATOMS: atom_id res chain seq x y z
N MET A 1 -21.94 9.32 5.47
CA MET A 1 -21.87 10.71 5.94
C MET A 1 -20.86 11.45 5.07
N SER A 2 -21.27 12.54 4.42
CA SER A 2 -20.35 13.39 3.67
C SER A 2 -19.53 14.20 4.68
N ALA A 3 -18.21 14.00 4.72
CA ALA A 3 -17.33 14.81 5.57
C ALA A 3 -17.19 16.20 4.93
N ILE A 4 -17.41 17.26 5.70
CA ILE A 4 -17.19 18.64 5.22
C ILE A 4 -15.69 18.84 5.07
N GLN A 5 -15.24 18.97 3.82
CA GLN A 5 -13.84 19.14 3.48
C GLN A 5 -13.49 20.63 3.57
N ARG A 6 -12.70 21.03 4.59
CA ARG A 6 -12.26 22.43 4.80
C ARG A 6 -10.96 22.76 4.08
N ASP A 7 -10.80 22.25 2.87
CA ASP A 7 -9.64 22.53 2.03
C ASP A 7 -10.13 23.22 0.74
N MET A 8 -9.67 24.46 0.52
CA MET A 8 -9.99 25.26 -0.66
C MET A 8 -8.92 25.13 -1.75
N SER A 9 -7.91 24.27 -1.55
CA SER A 9 -6.88 24.09 -2.56
C SER A 9 -7.46 23.38 -3.80
N LEU A 10 -7.21 23.97 -4.97
CA LEU A 10 -7.54 23.39 -6.28
C LEU A 10 -6.64 22.20 -6.63
N THR A 11 -5.57 21.98 -5.86
CA THR A 11 -4.47 21.05 -6.17
C THR A 11 -4.20 20.02 -5.06
N GLY A 12 -4.63 20.28 -3.83
CA GLY A 12 -4.46 19.37 -2.68
C GLY A 12 -5.78 18.71 -2.33
N GLN A 13 -6.03 17.51 -2.89
CA GLN A 13 -7.06 16.68 -2.29
C GLN A 13 -6.53 16.16 -0.94
N PRO A 14 -7.30 16.25 0.14
CA PRO A 14 -6.88 15.68 1.41
C PRO A 14 -6.65 14.17 1.25
N PRO A 15 -5.78 13.59 2.07
CA PRO A 15 -5.44 12.18 1.98
C PRO A 15 -6.72 11.36 1.98
N LYS A 16 -6.98 10.65 0.88
CA LYS A 16 -8.16 9.80 0.77
C LYS A 16 -8.05 8.73 1.84
N SER A 17 -8.98 8.73 2.78
CA SER A 17 -9.02 7.74 3.86
C SER A 17 -9.05 6.32 3.28
N LEU A 18 -8.20 5.43 3.79
CA LEU A 18 -8.20 4.04 3.37
C LEU A 18 -9.55 3.39 3.67
N ASN A 19 -10.10 2.69 2.68
CA ASN A 19 -11.29 1.88 2.90
C ASN A 19 -10.95 0.59 3.67
N THR A 20 -11.97 -0.11 4.16
CA THR A 20 -11.78 -1.33 4.97
C THR A 20 -10.98 -2.41 4.24
N LEU A 21 -11.15 -2.53 2.92
CA LEU A 21 -10.43 -3.49 2.09
C LEU A 21 -8.95 -3.14 2.00
N GLN A 22 -8.62 -1.87 1.74
CA GLN A 22 -7.24 -1.37 1.72
C GLN A 22 -6.57 -1.54 3.08
N LYS A 23 -7.26 -1.28 4.19
CA LYS A 23 -6.72 -1.51 5.54
C LYS A 23 -6.37 -2.98 5.78
N ALA A 24 -7.28 -3.89 5.44
CA ALA A 24 -7.03 -5.33 5.55
C ALA A 24 -5.87 -5.76 4.63
N ALA A 25 -5.84 -5.25 3.40
CA ALA A 25 -4.78 -5.53 2.44
C ALA A 25 -3.40 -5.06 2.93
N THR A 26 -3.32 -3.86 3.51
CA THR A 26 -2.09 -3.35 4.13
C THR A 26 -1.64 -4.22 5.30
N PHE A 27 -2.57 -4.69 6.14
CA PHE A 27 -2.24 -5.61 7.23
C PHE A 27 -1.58 -6.89 6.71
N TRP A 28 -2.17 -7.54 5.70
CA TRP A 28 -1.58 -8.74 5.09
C TRP A 28 -0.23 -8.49 4.42
N GLY A 29 -0.09 -7.37 3.71
CA GLY A 29 1.19 -6.99 3.10
C GLY A 29 2.30 -6.79 4.13
N VAL A 30 2.00 -6.02 5.19
CA VAL A 30 2.94 -5.75 6.29
C VAL A 30 3.26 -7.02 7.08
N PHE A 31 2.28 -7.91 7.27
CA PHE A 31 2.51 -9.21 7.92
C PHE A 31 3.53 -10.07 7.17
N GLY A 32 3.40 -10.20 5.85
CA GLY A 32 4.37 -10.94 5.04
C GLY A 32 5.76 -10.31 5.08
N LEU A 33 5.84 -8.97 5.05
CA LEU A 33 7.09 -8.22 5.14
C LEU A 33 7.75 -8.37 6.53
N ALA A 34 6.96 -8.39 7.60
CA ALA A 34 7.45 -8.65 8.95
C ALA A 34 8.11 -10.03 9.08
N ILE A 35 7.56 -11.07 8.44
CA ILE A 35 8.19 -12.40 8.40
C ILE A 35 9.57 -12.34 7.75
N LEU A 36 9.73 -11.63 6.61
CA LEU A 36 11.03 -11.48 5.95
C LEU A 36 12.02 -10.71 6.82
N LEU A 37 11.55 -9.66 7.48
CA LEU A 37 12.37 -8.83 8.35
C LEU A 37 12.89 -9.65 9.55
N LEU A 38 12.02 -10.43 10.19
CA LEU A 38 12.45 -11.35 11.26
C LEU A 38 13.48 -12.37 10.75
N ALA A 39 13.26 -12.94 9.54
CA ALA A 39 14.21 -13.86 8.93
C ALA A 39 15.56 -13.17 8.61
N ALA A 40 15.55 -11.90 8.20
CA ALA A 40 16.75 -11.11 7.95
C ALA A 40 17.57 -10.87 9.25
N PHE A 41 16.91 -10.78 10.39
CA PHE A 41 17.54 -10.76 11.72
C PHE A 41 17.94 -12.15 12.24
N ASN A 42 18.07 -13.15 11.36
CA ASN A 42 18.48 -14.52 11.70
C ASN A 42 17.56 -15.26 12.69
N LEU A 43 16.27 -14.88 12.79
CA LEU A 43 15.32 -15.74 13.51
C LEU A 43 15.15 -17.07 12.77
N ASN A 44 15.35 -18.16 13.50
CA ASN A 44 15.30 -19.49 12.93
C ASN A 44 13.86 -20.00 12.88
N PHE A 45 13.25 -19.95 11.70
CA PHE A 45 11.94 -20.52 11.45
C PHE A 45 12.02 -22.01 11.09
N PRO A 46 11.17 -22.87 11.68
CA PRO A 46 11.01 -24.24 11.20
C PRO A 46 10.37 -24.22 9.80
N HIS A 47 10.75 -25.14 8.90
CA HIS A 47 10.21 -25.18 7.53
C HIS A 47 10.38 -23.86 6.74
N LYS A 48 11.62 -23.36 6.63
CA LYS A 48 11.95 -22.07 5.99
C LYS A 48 11.28 -21.83 4.63
N GLY A 49 11.19 -22.85 3.78
CA GLY A 49 10.53 -22.75 2.48
C GLY A 49 9.03 -22.42 2.57
N LEU A 50 8.34 -22.99 3.57
CA LEU A 50 6.92 -22.72 3.81
C LEU A 50 6.72 -21.28 4.28
N TRP A 51 7.53 -20.80 5.22
CA TRP A 51 7.44 -19.40 5.68
C TRP A 51 7.77 -18.38 4.59
N LEU A 52 8.75 -18.69 3.73
CA LEU A 52 9.04 -17.89 2.55
C LEU A 52 7.82 -17.82 1.61
N ALA A 53 7.20 -18.98 1.32
CA ALA A 53 6.01 -19.02 0.48
C ALA A 53 4.84 -18.23 1.08
N ILE A 54 4.57 -18.38 2.38
CA ILE A 54 3.54 -17.62 3.09
C ILE A 54 3.80 -16.12 2.99
N SER A 55 5.05 -15.70 3.22
CA SER A 55 5.41 -14.29 3.14
C SER A 55 5.16 -13.71 1.75
N LEU A 56 5.66 -14.38 0.70
CA LEU A 56 5.50 -13.92 -0.68
C LEU A 56 4.03 -13.88 -1.11
N ILE A 57 3.23 -14.90 -0.74
CA ILE A 57 1.80 -14.93 -1.00
C ILE A 57 1.08 -13.82 -0.25
N SER A 58 1.43 -13.57 1.01
CA SER A 58 0.82 -12.52 1.84
C SER A 58 1.11 -11.13 1.28
N ILE A 59 2.36 -10.87 0.84
CA ILE A 59 2.75 -9.62 0.19
C ILE A 59 2.01 -9.44 -1.13
N THR A 60 2.06 -10.45 -2.00
CA THR A 60 1.42 -10.40 -3.33
C THR A 60 -0.09 -10.25 -3.21
N GLY A 61 -0.73 -11.04 -2.35
CA GLY A 61 -2.16 -10.98 -2.07
C GLY A 61 -2.56 -9.62 -1.48
N GLY A 62 -1.77 -9.08 -0.55
CA GLY A 62 -1.95 -7.73 -0.01
C GLY A 62 -1.91 -6.66 -1.11
N ILE A 63 -0.93 -6.71 -2.02
CA ILE A 63 -0.81 -5.75 -3.14
C ILE A 63 -2.03 -5.85 -4.06
N LEU A 64 -2.43 -7.06 -4.46
CA LEU A 64 -3.58 -7.27 -5.36
C LEU A 64 -4.89 -6.81 -4.73
N LEU A 65 -5.11 -7.10 -3.45
CA LEU A 65 -6.28 -6.63 -2.71
C LEU A 65 -6.26 -5.12 -2.59
N PHE A 66 -5.12 -4.50 -2.25
CA PHE A 66 -5.01 -3.06 -2.14
C PHE A 66 -5.31 -2.37 -3.49
N ALA A 67 -4.76 -2.91 -4.59
CA ALA A 67 -5.04 -2.43 -5.95
C ALA A 67 -6.54 -2.56 -6.28
N LYS A 68 -7.17 -3.70 -5.98
CA LYS A 68 -8.61 -3.88 -6.15
C LYS A 68 -9.41 -2.86 -5.34
N GLY A 69 -9.07 -2.64 -4.08
CA GLY A 69 -9.70 -1.63 -3.23
C GLY A 69 -9.55 -0.19 -3.74
N THR A 70 -8.49 0.07 -4.50
CA THR A 70 -8.18 1.39 -5.07
C THR A 70 -8.94 1.63 -6.38
N TYR A 71 -8.96 0.63 -7.26
CA TYR A 71 -9.40 0.81 -8.65
C TYR A 71 -10.76 0.18 -8.98
N ALA A 72 -11.32 -0.72 -8.15
CA ALA A 72 -12.54 -1.45 -8.50
C ALA A 72 -13.79 -0.58 -8.68
N GLN A 73 -13.83 0.62 -8.08
CA GLN A 73 -14.95 1.56 -8.19
C GLN A 73 -14.57 2.84 -8.96
N LYS A 74 -13.46 2.80 -9.71
CA LYS A 74 -13.05 3.93 -10.57
C LYS A 74 -13.79 3.88 -11.90
N SER A 75 -14.28 5.03 -12.35
CA SER A 75 -14.79 5.15 -13.72
C SER A 75 -13.64 5.03 -14.72
N LYS A 76 -13.94 4.47 -15.89
CA LYS A 76 -12.99 4.34 -17.00
C LYS A 76 -12.46 5.72 -17.44
N GLY A 77 -11.18 5.81 -17.85
CA GLY A 77 -10.52 7.03 -18.37
C GLY A 77 -9.11 7.27 -17.79
N ILE A 78 -8.32 8.14 -18.42
CA ILE A 78 -7.00 8.57 -17.90
C ILE A 78 -7.24 9.55 -16.75
N LYS A 79 -6.92 9.12 -15.52
CA LYS A 79 -7.06 9.95 -14.32
C LYS A 79 -5.75 9.95 -13.53
N ASN A 80 -5.27 11.15 -13.22
CA ASN A 80 -4.30 11.34 -12.16
C ASN A 80 -5.06 11.23 -10.85
N ASP A 81 -4.98 10.10 -10.17
CA ASP A 81 -5.70 9.86 -8.90
C ASP A 81 -5.08 10.64 -7.72
N GLY A 82 -4.64 11.86 -7.98
CA GLY A 82 -3.86 12.68 -7.06
C GLY A 82 -2.47 12.11 -6.76
N VAL A 83 -2.04 11.06 -7.48
CA VAL A 83 -0.80 10.33 -7.18
C VAL A 83 0.40 11.26 -7.20
N TRP A 84 0.49 12.14 -8.21
CA TRP A 84 1.58 13.13 -8.31
C TRP A 84 1.56 14.22 -7.23
N PHE A 85 0.43 14.39 -6.53
CA PHE A 85 0.30 15.33 -5.41
C PHE A 85 0.50 14.66 -4.05
N THR A 86 0.74 13.34 -4.00
CA THR A 86 1.05 12.66 -2.75
C THR A 86 2.48 12.99 -2.29
N SER A 87 2.65 13.16 -0.98
CA SER A 87 3.90 13.60 -0.36
C SER A 87 5.09 12.67 -0.60
N ILE A 88 4.85 11.41 -0.99
CA ILE A 88 5.89 10.45 -1.34
C ILE A 88 6.24 10.59 -2.82
N SER A 89 5.27 10.48 -3.74
CA SER A 89 5.50 10.57 -5.19
C SER A 89 6.06 11.93 -5.63
N SER A 90 5.80 13.00 -4.88
CA SER A 90 6.35 14.33 -5.16
C SER A 90 7.83 14.50 -4.80
N ARG A 91 8.47 13.52 -4.13
CA ARG A 91 9.86 13.62 -3.64
C ARG A 91 10.92 13.09 -4.60
N GLY A 92 10.54 12.71 -5.82
CA GLY A 92 11.47 12.32 -6.90
C GLY A 92 12.47 11.26 -6.45
N PHE A 93 13.75 11.63 -6.36
CA PHE A 93 14.85 10.76 -5.95
C PHE A 93 14.62 10.05 -4.62
N TRP A 94 14.16 10.76 -3.57
CA TRP A 94 13.96 10.15 -2.25
C TRP A 94 12.80 9.15 -2.25
N SER A 95 11.77 9.38 -3.07
CA SER A 95 10.69 8.40 -3.26
C SER A 95 11.19 7.16 -3.97
N TRP A 96 12.09 7.33 -4.94
CA TRP A 96 12.68 6.23 -5.68
C TRP A 96 13.58 5.38 -4.77
N VAL A 97 14.43 6.02 -3.96
CA VAL A 97 15.26 5.35 -2.94
C VAL A 97 14.40 4.59 -1.94
N ALA A 98 13.30 5.17 -1.46
CA ALA A 98 12.41 4.49 -0.50
C ALA A 98 11.59 3.34 -1.12
N GLY A 99 11.49 3.29 -2.46
CA GLY A 99 10.81 2.21 -3.18
C GLY A 99 11.71 1.02 -3.49
N ILE A 100 13.03 1.18 -3.39
CA ILE A 100 14.06 0.13 -3.48
C ILE A 100 14.29 -0.46 -2.10
#